data_AF-A0A257LKK2-F1
#
_entry.id   AF-A0A257LKK2-F1
#
_cell.length_a   1.000
_cell.length_b   1.000
_cell.length_c   1.000
_cell.angle_alpha   90.00
_cell.angle_beta   90.00
_cell.angle_gamma   90.00
#
_symmetry.space_group_name_H-M   'P 1'
#
loop_
_entity.id
_entity.type
_entity.pdbx_description
1 polymer ?
#
loop_
_entity_poly.entity_id
_entity_poly.type
_entity_poly.pdbx_seq_one_letter_code
_entity_poly.pdbx_strand_id
1 'polypeptide(L)'
;MNEEVLAMMDESTQHGEVSPLASIIGHVRIGAGTKILPGTVIEGPVVIGPNSHIGPNAYIRGATSIGANCFVGNGAEVKNSVLYNNTYISRQCYVGDSIIGTHVTLGAGTCTENHRHDGRHHVSMIQGKNVNTGRVKFGAIIGDGVKTGVNTSIEAGVKIGIARTTKAGSYVGKDLL
;
A
#
# COMPACT_ATOMS: atom_id res chain seq x y z
N MET A 1 6.56 8.85 -11.40
CA MET A 1 7.66 8.97 -10.43
C MET A 1 7.97 7.68 -9.68
N ASN A 2 7.15 7.13 -8.77
CA ASN A 2 7.52 5.88 -8.07
C ASN A 2 7.79 4.70 -9.03
N GLU A 3 6.86 4.44 -9.96
CA GLU A 3 7.00 3.41 -11.00
C GLU A 3 8.29 3.58 -11.83
N GLU A 4 8.60 4.81 -12.25
CA GLU A 4 9.79 5.14 -13.05
C GLU A 4 11.08 4.93 -12.25
N VAL A 5 11.11 5.35 -10.98
CA VAL A 5 12.27 5.19 -10.09
C VAL A 5 12.55 3.71 -9.84
N LEU A 6 11.51 2.92 -9.55
CA LEU A 6 11.64 1.48 -9.33
C LEU A 6 11.97 0.73 -10.62
N ALA A 7 11.54 1.19 -11.78
CA ALA A 7 11.90 0.61 -13.08
C ALA A 7 13.39 0.80 -13.42
N MET A 8 14.05 1.81 -12.85
CA MET A 8 15.49 2.01 -12.99
C MET A 8 16.32 1.13 -12.05
N MET A 9 15.67 0.34 -11.18
CA MET A 9 16.36 -0.54 -10.25
C MET A 9 16.85 -1.81 -10.95
N ASP A 10 18.17 -1.98 -10.99
CA ASP A 10 18.90 -3.07 -11.65
C ASP A 10 19.49 -4.10 -10.68
N GLU A 11 19.48 -3.81 -9.38
CA GLU A 11 20.09 -4.65 -8.34
C GLU A 11 19.16 -4.89 -7.15
N SER A 12 19.18 -6.14 -6.67
CA SER A 12 18.53 -6.56 -5.43
C SER A 12 19.48 -6.41 -4.24
N THR A 13 18.94 -6.12 -3.05
CA THR A 13 19.70 -6.14 -1.79
C THR A 13 18.88 -6.84 -0.72
N GLN A 14 19.55 -7.62 0.13
CA GLN A 14 18.91 -8.33 1.23
C GLN A 14 19.72 -8.11 2.52
N HIS A 15 19.35 -7.07 3.26
CA HIS A 15 19.93 -6.79 4.58
C HIS A 15 19.04 -7.25 5.74
N GLY A 16 17.83 -7.73 5.44
CA GLY A 16 16.88 -8.28 6.40
C GLY A 16 16.86 -9.82 6.46
N GLU A 17 16.10 -10.35 7.40
CA GLU A 17 15.83 -11.78 7.55
C GLU A 17 14.70 -12.20 6.60
N VAL A 18 14.99 -13.12 5.69
CA VAL A 18 14.00 -13.67 4.76
C VAL A 18 13.79 -15.15 5.09
N SER A 19 12.55 -15.51 5.40
CA SER A 19 12.18 -16.91 5.60
C SER A 19 12.47 -17.73 4.32
N PRO A 20 13.03 -18.96 4.43
CA PRO A 20 13.24 -19.85 3.29
C PRO A 20 11.93 -20.31 2.63
N LEU A 21 10.79 -20.10 3.29
CA LEU A 21 9.45 -20.37 2.78
C LEU A 21 8.78 -19.15 2.12
N ALA A 22 9.52 -18.05 1.91
CA ALA A 22 9.04 -16.89 1.15
C ALA A 22 9.52 -16.99 -0.32
N SER A 23 8.77 -16.39 -1.25
CA SER A 23 9.13 -16.31 -2.67
C SER A 23 9.47 -14.86 -3.03
N ILE A 24 10.66 -14.64 -3.58
CA ILE A 24 11.13 -13.33 -4.04
C ILE A 24 11.43 -13.44 -5.54
N ILE A 25 10.76 -12.63 -6.36
CA ILE A 25 10.84 -12.67 -7.82
C ILE A 25 11.18 -11.27 -8.32
N GLY A 26 12.16 -11.15 -9.23
CA GLY A 26 12.60 -9.87 -9.78
C GLY A 26 13.47 -9.04 -8.82
N HIS A 27 13.62 -7.75 -9.10
CA HIS A 27 14.47 -6.87 -8.30
C HIS A 27 13.78 -6.46 -7.00
N VAL A 28 14.38 -6.79 -5.86
CA VAL A 28 13.83 -6.46 -4.53
C VAL A 28 14.94 -5.98 -3.61
N ARG A 29 14.72 -4.85 -2.94
CA ARG A 29 15.63 -4.30 -1.93
C ARG A 29 14.96 -4.36 -0.55
N ILE A 30 15.62 -5.02 0.39
CA ILE A 30 15.13 -5.28 1.75
C ILE A 30 16.10 -4.65 2.74
N GLY A 31 15.62 -3.66 3.49
CA GLY A 31 16.39 -2.94 4.51
C GLY A 31 16.77 -3.78 5.72
N ALA A 32 17.76 -3.30 6.47
CA ALA A 32 18.25 -3.96 7.67
C ALA A 32 17.18 -4.12 8.76
N GLY A 33 17.20 -5.22 9.50
CA GLY A 33 16.24 -5.51 10.57
C GLY A 33 14.82 -5.86 10.10
N THR A 34 14.55 -5.82 8.80
CA THR A 34 13.26 -6.23 8.23
C THR A 34 13.12 -7.76 8.24
N LYS A 35 11.91 -8.24 8.55
CA LYS A 35 11.58 -9.67 8.55
C LYS A 35 10.52 -9.98 7.49
N ILE A 36 10.83 -10.90 6.60
CA ILE A 36 9.90 -11.47 5.63
C ILE A 36 9.49 -12.86 6.12
N LEU A 37 8.22 -13.01 6.47
CA LEU A 37 7.67 -14.20 7.11
C LEU A 37 7.28 -15.29 6.09
N PRO A 38 7.12 -16.55 6.51
CA PRO A 38 6.75 -17.68 5.64
C PRO A 38 5.53 -17.43 4.76
N GLY A 39 5.55 -18.00 3.55
CA GLY A 39 4.46 -17.91 2.56
C GLY A 39 4.29 -16.54 1.91
N THR A 40 5.09 -15.54 2.31
CA THR A 40 5.07 -14.22 1.66
C THR A 40 5.60 -14.32 0.24
N VAL A 41 4.90 -13.69 -0.70
CA VAL A 41 5.33 -13.58 -2.10
C VAL A 41 5.63 -12.12 -2.41
N ILE A 42 6.80 -11.84 -2.99
CA ILE A 42 7.21 -10.51 -3.41
C ILE A 42 7.62 -10.54 -4.87
N GLU A 43 6.92 -9.78 -5.70
CA GLU A 43 7.21 -9.61 -7.13
C GLU A 43 7.68 -8.18 -7.41
N GLY A 44 8.97 -8.06 -7.70
CA GLY A 44 9.66 -6.81 -8.00
C GLY A 44 9.14 -6.08 -9.25
N PRO A 45 9.47 -4.78 -9.39
CA PRO A 45 10.42 -4.05 -8.55
C PRO A 45 9.82 -3.58 -7.23
N VAL A 46 10.44 -3.95 -6.10
CA VAL A 46 9.94 -3.62 -4.75
C VAL A 46 11.06 -3.13 -3.85
N VAL A 47 10.79 -2.10 -3.05
CA VAL A 47 11.70 -1.62 -2.00
C VAL A 47 10.97 -1.68 -0.66
N ILE A 48 11.62 -2.25 0.34
CA ILE A 48 11.13 -2.34 1.72
C ILE A 48 12.19 -1.75 2.64
N GLY A 49 11.83 -0.70 3.36
CA GLY A 49 12.67 0.00 4.32
C GLY A 49 13.05 -0.87 5.52
N PRO A 50 13.94 -0.38 6.39
CA PRO A 50 14.44 -1.12 7.54
C PRO A 50 13.37 -1.35 8.61
N ASN A 51 13.60 -2.36 9.45
CA ASN A 51 12.80 -2.72 10.62
C ASN A 51 11.30 -2.99 10.34
N SER A 52 10.97 -3.38 9.12
CA SER A 52 9.59 -3.71 8.72
C SER A 52 9.28 -5.20 8.95
N HIS A 53 8.01 -5.54 9.11
CA HIS A 53 7.54 -6.92 9.23
C HIS A 53 6.50 -7.21 8.15
N ILE A 54 6.79 -8.17 7.29
CA ILE A 54 5.95 -8.50 6.12
C ILE A 54 5.50 -9.96 6.20
N GLY A 55 4.19 -10.18 6.14
CA GLY A 55 3.56 -11.49 6.16
C GLY A 55 3.08 -11.94 7.55
N PRO A 56 2.87 -13.26 7.76
CA PRO A 56 3.06 -14.35 6.79
C PRO A 56 2.02 -14.32 5.66
N ASN A 57 2.27 -14.97 4.53
CA ASN A 57 1.32 -15.04 3.40
C ASN A 57 0.88 -13.68 2.84
N ALA A 58 1.69 -12.63 2.99
CA ALA A 58 1.42 -11.36 2.32
C ALA A 58 1.80 -11.45 0.84
N TYR A 59 1.18 -10.65 -0.02
CA TYR A 59 1.53 -10.55 -1.42
C TYR A 59 1.89 -9.11 -1.79
N ILE A 60 3.16 -8.88 -2.10
CA ILE A 60 3.67 -7.55 -2.44
C ILE A 60 4.07 -7.56 -3.91
N ARG A 61 3.54 -6.65 -4.73
CA ARG A 61 3.81 -6.68 -6.17
C ARG A 61 3.74 -5.34 -6.87
N GLY A 62 4.17 -5.34 -8.13
CA GLY A 62 4.28 -4.12 -8.93
C GLY A 62 5.28 -3.15 -8.32
N ALA A 63 5.34 -1.92 -8.82
CA ALA A 63 6.24 -0.90 -8.30
C ALA A 63 5.78 -0.44 -6.90
N THR A 64 6.17 -1.18 -5.86
CA THR A 64 5.76 -0.93 -4.48
C THR A 64 6.94 -0.49 -3.62
N SER A 65 6.73 0.60 -2.89
CA SER A 65 7.67 1.15 -1.91
C SER A 65 7.05 1.08 -0.52
N ILE A 66 7.70 0.39 0.40
CA ILE A 66 7.30 0.31 1.81
C ILE A 66 8.38 0.98 2.65
N GLY A 67 8.00 1.95 3.47
CA GLY A 67 8.90 2.69 4.34
C GLY A 67 9.50 1.85 5.49
N ALA A 68 10.14 2.55 6.41
CA ALA A 68 10.71 1.98 7.62
C ALA A 68 9.63 1.71 8.70
N ASN A 69 9.87 0.71 9.54
CA ASN A 69 9.01 0.34 10.67
C ASN A 69 7.55 0.05 10.26
N CYS A 70 7.34 -0.49 9.07
CA CYS A 70 6.01 -0.83 8.59
C CYS A 70 5.64 -2.26 8.96
N PHE A 71 4.34 -2.52 9.07
CA PHE A 71 3.79 -3.85 9.25
C PHE A 71 2.80 -4.14 8.12
N VAL A 72 2.98 -5.26 7.43
CA VAL A 72 2.01 -5.78 6.45
C VAL A 72 1.64 -7.18 6.86
N GLY A 73 0.41 -7.32 7.36
CA GLY A 73 -0.05 -8.52 8.05
C GLY A 73 -0.44 -9.67 7.14
N ASN A 74 -1.00 -10.70 7.78
CA ASN A 74 -1.32 -11.95 7.11
C ASN A 74 -2.34 -11.82 5.97
N GLY A 75 -2.02 -12.38 4.80
CA GLY A 75 -2.94 -12.36 3.66
C GLY A 75 -3.24 -10.97 3.10
N ALA A 76 -2.48 -9.95 3.50
CA ALA A 76 -2.61 -8.61 2.93
C ALA A 76 -1.91 -8.55 1.57
N GLU A 77 -2.52 -7.86 0.61
CA GLU A 77 -1.92 -7.57 -0.68
C GLU A 77 -1.61 -6.07 -0.79
N VAL A 78 -0.37 -5.75 -1.17
CA VAL A 78 0.05 -4.38 -1.50
C VAL A 78 0.58 -4.38 -2.92
N LYS A 79 -0.07 -3.62 -3.78
CA LYS A 79 0.20 -3.59 -5.21
C LYS A 79 0.42 -2.16 -5.68
N ASN A 80 1.54 -1.91 -6.33
CA ASN A 80 1.86 -0.65 -7.00
C ASN A 80 1.60 0.59 -6.13
N SER A 81 2.03 0.54 -4.87
CA SER A 81 1.66 1.55 -3.86
C SER A 81 2.87 2.09 -3.12
N VAL A 82 2.72 3.27 -2.53
CA VAL A 82 3.72 3.88 -1.65
C VAL A 82 3.17 3.91 -0.23
N LEU A 83 3.82 3.18 0.66
CA LEU A 83 3.56 3.23 2.10
C LEU A 83 4.71 3.98 2.76
N TYR A 84 4.39 5.11 3.40
CA TYR A 84 5.34 5.85 4.21
C TYR A 84 5.61 5.13 5.54
N ASN A 85 6.54 5.68 6.33
CA ASN A 85 7.05 5.04 7.54
C ASN A 85 5.97 4.81 8.60
N ASN A 86 6.24 3.87 9.51
CA ASN A 86 5.41 3.60 10.69
C ASN A 86 3.95 3.25 10.34
N THR A 87 3.72 2.63 9.18
CA THR A 87 2.38 2.29 8.70
C THR A 87 2.05 0.83 8.95
N TYR A 88 0.84 0.58 9.44
CA TYR A 88 0.34 -0.73 9.82
C TYR A 88 -0.83 -1.14 8.90
N ILE A 89 -0.57 -2.06 8.00
CA ILE A 89 -1.58 -2.72 7.17
C ILE A 89 -1.93 -4.04 7.85
N SER A 90 -3.14 -4.13 8.40
CA SER A 90 -3.58 -5.34 9.10
C SER A 90 -3.83 -6.49 8.12
N ARG A 91 -4.21 -7.65 8.66
CA ARG A 91 -4.50 -8.86 7.88
C ARG A 91 -5.62 -8.64 6.86
N GLN A 92 -5.55 -9.36 5.74
CA GLN A 92 -6.60 -9.43 4.71
C GLN A 92 -6.98 -8.07 4.10
N CYS A 93 -6.06 -7.09 4.13
CA CYS A 93 -6.26 -5.82 3.42
C CYS A 93 -5.84 -5.93 1.96
N TYR A 94 -6.45 -5.11 1.10
CA TYR A 94 -5.96 -4.87 -0.26
C TYR A 94 -5.64 -3.39 -0.44
N VAL A 95 -4.39 -3.09 -0.79
CA VAL A 95 -3.89 -1.73 -1.03
C VAL A 95 -3.30 -1.67 -2.44
N GLY A 96 -4.04 -1.09 -3.38
CA GLY A 96 -3.68 -1.06 -4.79
C GLY A 96 -3.55 0.37 -5.31
N ASP A 97 -2.48 0.67 -6.06
CA ASP A 97 -2.30 1.95 -6.77
C ASP A 97 -2.49 3.19 -5.86
N SER A 98 -2.07 3.09 -4.60
CA SER A 98 -2.40 4.01 -3.51
C SER A 98 -1.18 4.69 -2.90
N ILE A 99 -1.41 5.82 -2.22
CA ILE A 99 -0.43 6.51 -1.38
C ILE A 99 -0.93 6.47 0.05
N ILE A 100 -0.13 5.89 0.95
CA ILE A 100 -0.46 5.71 2.36
C ILE A 100 0.55 6.46 3.20
N GLY A 101 0.11 7.51 3.89
CA GLY A 101 0.94 8.38 4.72
C GLY A 101 1.60 7.69 5.90
N THR A 102 2.25 8.47 6.75
CA THR A 102 2.99 8.00 7.92
C THR A 102 2.03 7.75 9.09
N HIS A 103 2.32 6.77 9.95
CA HIS A 103 1.49 6.46 11.13
C HIS A 103 0.05 6.06 10.79
N VAL A 104 -0.18 5.50 9.60
CA VAL A 104 -1.50 5.02 9.20
C VAL A 104 -1.74 3.62 9.77
N THR A 105 -2.97 3.34 10.20
CA THR A 105 -3.42 1.99 10.55
C THR A 105 -4.62 1.62 9.69
N LEU A 106 -4.47 0.60 8.84
CA LEU A 106 -5.59 -0.01 8.15
C LEU A 106 -6.10 -1.21 8.94
N GLY A 107 -7.32 -1.12 9.47
CA GLY A 107 -7.99 -2.22 10.15
C GLY A 107 -8.18 -3.43 9.24
N ALA A 108 -8.26 -4.63 9.83
CA ALA A 108 -8.35 -5.88 9.07
C ALA A 108 -9.49 -5.85 8.04
N GLY A 109 -9.23 -6.34 6.83
CA GLY A 109 -10.21 -6.33 5.74
C GLY A 109 -10.46 -4.95 5.10
N THR A 110 -9.66 -3.93 5.42
CA THR A 110 -9.75 -2.64 4.71
C THR A 110 -9.27 -2.80 3.28
N CYS A 111 -10.06 -2.31 2.33
CA CYS A 111 -9.75 -2.44 0.91
C CYS A 111 -9.84 -1.08 0.20
N THR A 112 -8.82 -0.77 -0.59
CA THR A 112 -8.85 0.33 -1.55
C THR A 112 -9.27 -0.22 -2.92
N GLU A 113 -10.38 0.24 -3.46
CA GLU A 113 -10.64 0.04 -4.89
C GLU A 113 -9.60 0.83 -5.69
N ASN A 114 -9.23 0.32 -6.86
CA ASN A 114 -8.32 1.01 -7.77
C ASN A 114 -8.81 1.05 -9.21
N HIS A 115 -10.03 0.59 -9.50
CA HIS A 115 -10.59 0.58 -10.84
C HIS A 115 -12.01 1.13 -10.83
N ARG A 116 -12.32 2.00 -11.79
CA ARG A 116 -13.70 2.47 -11.98
C ARG A 116 -14.49 1.41 -12.72
N HIS A 117 -15.73 1.21 -12.32
CA HIS A 117 -16.63 0.28 -13.02
C HIS A 117 -16.97 0.74 -14.45
N ASP A 118 -16.83 2.04 -14.75
CA ASP A 118 -17.01 2.59 -16.10
C ASP A 118 -15.78 2.46 -17.01
N GLY A 119 -14.66 1.91 -16.50
CA GLY A 119 -13.41 1.72 -17.23
C GLY A 119 -12.67 3.01 -17.61
N ARG A 120 -13.15 4.19 -17.20
CA ARG A 120 -12.56 5.48 -17.56
C ARG A 120 -11.34 5.79 -16.71
N HIS A 121 -10.60 6.84 -17.10
CA HIS A 121 -9.54 7.37 -16.26
C HIS A 121 -10.10 7.93 -14.95
N HIS A 122 -9.35 7.74 -13.87
CA HIS A 122 -9.68 8.32 -12.57
C HIS A 122 -9.56 9.83 -12.59
N VAL A 123 -10.47 10.47 -11.85
CA VAL A 123 -10.51 11.90 -11.63
C VAL A 123 -10.33 12.13 -10.13
N SER A 124 -9.45 13.06 -9.75
CA SER A 124 -9.29 13.47 -8.37
C SER A 124 -9.57 14.95 -8.20
N MET A 125 -10.24 15.32 -7.11
CA MET A 125 -10.49 16.72 -6.75
C MET A 125 -9.23 17.37 -6.15
N ILE A 126 -8.66 18.36 -6.83
CA ILE A 126 -7.49 19.11 -6.37
C ILE A 126 -7.91 20.58 -6.26
N GLN A 127 -7.86 21.13 -5.04
CA GLN A 127 -8.25 22.53 -4.77
C GLN A 127 -9.63 22.90 -5.35
N GLY A 128 -10.62 22.01 -5.14
CA GLY A 128 -11.99 22.20 -5.63
C GLY A 128 -12.19 21.97 -7.14
N LYS A 129 -11.15 21.57 -7.88
CA LYS A 129 -11.23 21.28 -9.32
C LYS A 129 -11.03 19.80 -9.59
N ASN A 130 -11.84 19.25 -10.48
CA ASN A 130 -11.67 17.88 -10.96
C ASN A 130 -10.49 17.80 -11.93
N VAL A 131 -9.49 16.99 -11.59
CA VAL A 131 -8.29 16.77 -12.41
C VAL A 131 -8.28 15.31 -12.88
N ASN A 132 -8.22 15.11 -14.19
CA ASN A 132 -8.01 13.78 -14.77
C ASN A 132 -6.58 13.32 -14.46
N THR A 133 -6.44 12.16 -13.84
CA THR A 133 -5.14 11.62 -13.44
C THR A 133 -4.36 11.00 -14.60
N GLY A 134 -5.02 10.73 -15.72
CA GLY A 134 -4.46 9.94 -16.83
C GLY A 134 -4.38 8.44 -16.54
N ARG A 135 -4.85 7.98 -15.37
CA ARG A 135 -4.68 6.60 -14.91
C ARG A 135 -5.99 5.83 -14.96
N VAL A 136 -5.97 4.66 -15.59
CA VAL A 136 -7.07 3.66 -15.50
C VAL A 136 -7.10 3.00 -14.11
N LYS A 137 -5.94 2.92 -13.45
CA LYS A 137 -5.82 2.43 -12.07
C LYS A 137 -5.26 3.48 -11.12
N PHE A 138 -6.05 3.82 -10.11
CA PHE A 138 -5.69 4.78 -9.08
C PHE A 138 -6.52 4.46 -7.84
N GLY A 139 -5.85 4.14 -6.75
CA GLY A 139 -6.47 3.79 -5.48
C GLY A 139 -6.79 5.01 -4.65
N ALA A 140 -6.41 4.99 -3.38
CA ALA A 140 -6.67 6.06 -2.44
C ALA A 140 -5.40 6.86 -2.10
N ILE A 141 -5.61 8.10 -1.64
CA ILE A 141 -4.58 8.87 -0.94
C ILE A 141 -5.00 8.96 0.52
N ILE A 142 -4.23 8.33 1.41
CA ILE A 142 -4.52 8.27 2.84
C ILE A 142 -3.50 9.13 3.59
N GLY A 143 -3.97 10.20 4.22
CA GLY A 143 -3.14 11.13 4.97
C GLY A 143 -2.54 10.54 6.23
N ASP A 144 -1.56 11.25 6.79
CA ASP A 144 -0.84 10.82 7.98
C ASP A 144 -1.78 10.59 9.17
N GLY A 145 -1.49 9.58 9.99
CA GLY A 145 -2.23 9.31 11.24
C GLY A 145 -3.66 8.76 11.04
N VAL A 146 -4.08 8.46 9.82
CA VAL A 146 -5.40 7.87 9.55
C VAL A 146 -5.52 6.49 10.17
N LYS A 147 -6.70 6.20 10.75
CA LYS A 147 -7.03 4.88 11.30
C LYS A 147 -8.34 4.38 10.74
N THR A 148 -8.34 3.25 10.02
CA THR A 148 -9.59 2.66 9.57
C THR A 148 -10.11 1.61 10.56
N GLY A 149 -11.43 1.55 10.72
CA GLY A 149 -12.07 0.40 11.33
C GLY A 149 -11.95 -0.84 10.43
N VAL A 150 -12.16 -2.02 11.02
CA VAL A 150 -12.18 -3.28 10.24
C VAL A 150 -13.21 -3.21 9.11
N ASN A 151 -12.90 -3.85 7.98
CA ASN A 151 -13.77 -3.90 6.79
C ASN A 151 -14.20 -2.51 6.29
N THR A 152 -13.29 -1.53 6.29
CA THR A 152 -13.55 -0.25 5.64
C THR A 152 -13.36 -0.39 4.12
N SER A 153 -14.36 -0.01 3.34
CA SER A 153 -14.28 0.04 1.86
C SER A 153 -14.01 1.46 1.40
N ILE A 154 -12.95 1.67 0.63
CA ILE A 154 -12.53 2.99 0.13
C ILE A 154 -12.62 2.98 -1.38
N GLU A 155 -13.44 3.87 -1.94
CA GLU A 155 -13.56 4.00 -3.39
C GLU A 155 -12.27 4.51 -4.04
N ALA A 156 -12.11 4.13 -5.29
CA ALA A 156 -10.97 4.54 -6.10
C ALA A 156 -10.97 6.05 -6.35
N GLY A 157 -9.82 6.68 -6.14
CA GLY A 157 -9.58 8.12 -6.28
C GLY A 157 -9.86 8.98 -5.03
N VAL A 158 -10.38 8.38 -3.96
CA VAL A 158 -10.73 9.08 -2.71
C VAL A 158 -9.50 9.49 -1.92
N LYS A 159 -9.56 10.68 -1.31
CA LYS A 159 -8.61 11.10 -0.26
C LYS A 159 -9.22 10.99 1.13
N ILE A 160 -8.43 10.49 2.07
CA ILE A 160 -8.74 10.59 3.51
C ILE A 160 -7.71 11.55 4.11
N GLY A 161 -8.20 12.63 4.71
CA GLY A 161 -7.40 13.67 5.35
C GLY A 161 -6.65 13.17 6.58
N ILE A 162 -5.70 13.99 7.03
CA ILE A 162 -4.81 13.68 8.15
C ILE A 162 -5.61 13.40 9.44
N ALA A 163 -5.17 12.40 10.21
CA ALA A 163 -5.71 12.01 11.51
C ALA A 163 -7.21 11.65 11.55
N ARG A 164 -7.80 11.32 10.39
CA ARG A 164 -9.19 10.86 10.32
C ARG A 164 -9.32 9.41 10.76
N THR A 165 -10.49 9.07 11.30
CA THR A 165 -10.84 7.72 11.70
C THR A 165 -12.13 7.27 11.02
N THR A 166 -12.20 6.03 10.55
CA THR A 166 -13.46 5.39 10.11
C THR A 166 -13.96 4.41 11.17
N LYS A 167 -15.28 4.19 11.22
CA LYS A 167 -15.86 3.11 12.03
C LYS A 167 -15.71 1.76 11.31
N ALA A 168 -15.86 0.66 12.04
CA ALA A 168 -15.94 -0.67 11.42
C ALA A 168 -17.06 -0.72 10.36
N GLY A 169 -16.79 -1.34 9.22
CA GLY A 169 -17.75 -1.47 8.11
C GLY A 169 -18.03 -0.18 7.35
N SER A 170 -17.25 0.88 7.55
CA SER A 170 -17.50 2.16 6.87
C SER A 170 -17.25 2.04 5.37
N TYR A 171 -18.08 2.72 4.58
CA TYR A 171 -17.85 2.96 3.17
C TYR A 171 -17.46 4.43 2.95
N VAL A 172 -16.36 4.65 2.24
CA VAL A 172 -15.80 5.98 1.95
C VAL A 172 -15.84 6.22 0.44
N GLY A 173 -16.97 6.74 -0.06
CA GLY A 173 -17.20 7.06 -1.48
C GLY A 173 -16.95 8.52 -1.87
N LYS A 174 -16.41 9.34 -0.96
CA LYS A 174 -16.00 10.72 -1.23
C LYS A 174 -14.88 11.12 -0.31
N ASP A 175 -14.18 12.18 -0.69
CA ASP A 175 -13.08 12.72 0.11
C ASP A 175 -13.52 12.99 1.56
N LEU A 176 -12.77 12.44 2.51
CA LEU A 176 -12.94 12.65 3.95
C LEU A 176 -11.83 13.58 4.43
N LEU A 177 -11.90 14.86 4.09
CA LEU A 177 -10.88 15.87 4.41
C LEU A 177 -11.05 16.43 5.81
#